data_AF-A0A944L7W5-F1
#
_entry.id   AF-A0A944L7W5-F1
#
_cell.length_a   1.000
_cell.length_b   1.000
_cell.length_c   1.000
_cell.angle_alpha   90.00
_cell.angle_beta   90.00
_cell.angle_gamma   90.00
#
_symmetry.space_group_name_H-M   'P 1'
#
loop_
_entity.id
_entity.type
_entity.pdbx_description
1 polymer ?
#
loop_
_entity_poly.entity_id
_entity_poly.type
_entity_poly.pdbx_seq_one_letter_code
_entity_poly.pdbx_strand_id
1 'polypeptide(L)'
;PESAHQVTWLMGDRGLPASWREMQGYGSHTYQWINADGERFWVKYHFKSNQGVKTMTGDEAEALAGSDADYYIRDLQENIAAGNFPSWDLHVQVMPYEDAKTYRFNPFDLTKVWPHADYPLIKVGTMELNRNPENYFAQIEQATFAPSNFVPGIAASPDKMLQARIFSYADAHRYRVGTNHAQIPVNQPKNQVNNYSQDGAGRYLFNAPSVPVYAPNSVGGPAAVEPQNPAGGWENDGELTLAAHSLHAEDSDFGQAGTLYREVFDEAAKARLLETITGAVGGVKSPGIKERTIQYWTNVDAELGAKLRANLGAGQGESAAEAANKL
;
A
#
# COMPACT_ATOMS: atom_id res chain seq x y z
N PRO A 1 1.98 -12.74 -13.84
CA PRO A 1 1.16 -11.71 -14.53
C PRO A 1 0.23 -10.95 -13.58
N GLU A 2 0.26 -11.32 -12.29
CA GLU A 2 -0.54 -10.82 -11.18
C GLU A 2 -0.39 -9.31 -10.96
N SER A 3 0.62 -8.67 -11.56
CA SER A 3 0.81 -7.23 -11.57
C SER A 3 -0.28 -6.45 -12.35
N ALA A 4 -1.09 -7.12 -13.19
CA ALA A 4 -2.01 -6.46 -14.12
C ALA A 4 -2.96 -5.48 -13.46
N HIS A 5 -3.50 -5.80 -12.30
CA HIS A 5 -4.40 -4.91 -11.59
C HIS A 5 -3.69 -3.61 -11.15
N GLN A 6 -2.57 -3.73 -10.44
CA GLN A 6 -1.83 -2.57 -9.95
C GLN A 6 -1.20 -1.76 -11.10
N VAL A 7 -0.71 -2.40 -12.16
CA VAL A 7 -0.14 -1.70 -13.32
C VAL A 7 -1.23 -0.93 -14.08
N THR A 8 -2.45 -1.49 -14.20
CA THR A 8 -3.58 -0.77 -14.80
C THR A 8 -3.97 0.44 -13.95
N TRP A 9 -3.97 0.31 -12.62
CA TRP A 9 -4.18 1.44 -11.71
C TRP A 9 -3.09 2.51 -11.84
N LEU A 10 -1.82 2.09 -11.83
CA LEU A 10 -0.65 2.98 -11.88
C LEU A 10 -0.57 3.75 -13.20
N MET A 11 -0.89 3.11 -14.32
CA MET A 11 -0.83 3.73 -15.65
C MET A 11 -2.09 4.56 -15.98
N GLY A 12 -3.13 4.47 -15.15
CA GLY A 12 -4.27 5.37 -15.22
C GLY A 12 -4.01 6.70 -14.51
N ASP A 13 -5.01 7.59 -14.52
CA ASP A 13 -4.88 8.96 -14.00
C ASP A 13 -4.33 9.04 -12.56
N ARG A 14 -4.68 8.06 -11.71
CA ARG A 14 -4.27 8.02 -10.30
C ARG A 14 -2.78 7.74 -10.10
N GLY A 15 -2.02 7.45 -11.16
CA GLY A 15 -0.55 7.35 -11.11
C GLY A 15 0.14 8.67 -10.79
N LEU A 16 -0.51 9.80 -11.05
CA LEU A 16 0.02 11.15 -10.82
C LEU A 16 -1.00 11.97 -10.01
N PRO A 17 -1.09 11.81 -8.68
CA PRO A 17 -2.00 12.61 -7.86
C PRO A 17 -1.60 14.09 -7.87
N ALA A 18 -2.56 15.03 -7.88
CA ALA A 18 -2.23 16.46 -7.93
C ALA A 18 -1.65 17.02 -6.62
N SER A 19 -1.88 16.33 -5.51
CA SER A 19 -1.28 16.59 -4.20
C SER A 19 -1.43 15.36 -3.32
N TRP A 20 -0.66 15.25 -2.22
CA TRP A 20 -0.91 14.21 -1.23
C TRP A 20 -2.27 14.35 -0.52
N ARG A 21 -2.85 15.56 -0.52
CA ARG A 21 -4.14 15.87 0.12
C ARG A 21 -5.32 15.37 -0.71
N GLU A 22 -5.17 15.35 -2.03
CA GLU A 22 -6.22 15.00 -3.01
C GLU A 22 -6.04 13.58 -3.56
N MET A 23 -5.55 12.66 -2.74
CA MET A 23 -5.46 11.23 -3.05
C MET A 23 -6.08 10.38 -1.94
N GLN A 24 -6.55 9.19 -2.31
CA GLN A 24 -7.03 8.20 -1.35
C GLN A 24 -5.87 7.46 -0.67
N GLY A 25 -6.11 6.95 0.53
CA GLY A 25 -5.20 6.03 1.22
C GLY A 25 -5.86 4.66 1.42
N TYR A 26 -5.06 3.60 1.41
CA TYR A 26 -5.55 2.23 1.60
C TYR A 26 -4.61 1.44 2.49
N GLY A 27 -5.17 0.56 3.33
CA GLY A 27 -4.37 -0.48 4.00
C GLY A 27 -3.88 -1.55 3.03
N SER A 28 -4.57 -1.70 1.89
CA SER A 28 -4.39 -2.69 0.81
C SER A 28 -4.60 -4.14 1.25
N HIS A 29 -3.80 -4.59 2.21
CA HIS A 29 -3.90 -5.91 2.82
C HIS A 29 -5.23 -6.10 3.52
N THR A 30 -5.62 -7.36 3.62
CA THR A 30 -6.58 -7.80 4.62
C THR A 30 -5.89 -7.86 5.97
N TYR A 31 -6.52 -7.32 7.00
CA TYR A 31 -6.14 -7.43 8.40
C TYR A 31 -7.21 -8.22 9.16
N GLN A 32 -6.97 -8.51 10.43
CA GLN A 32 -7.94 -9.12 11.32
C GLN A 32 -8.38 -8.12 12.40
N TRP A 33 -9.68 -8.00 12.63
CA TRP A 33 -10.25 -7.42 13.84
C TRP A 33 -10.75 -8.50 14.77
N ILE A 34 -10.60 -8.26 16.07
CA ILE A 34 -10.99 -9.18 17.13
C ILE A 34 -11.78 -8.38 18.16
N ASN A 35 -13.03 -8.76 18.41
CA ASN A 35 -13.87 -8.06 19.38
C ASN A 35 -13.62 -8.56 20.82
N ALA A 36 -14.33 -7.97 21.79
CA ALA A 36 -14.18 -8.30 23.20
C ALA A 36 -14.56 -9.75 23.56
N ASP A 37 -15.45 -10.37 22.77
CA ASP A 37 -15.87 -11.77 22.93
C ASP A 37 -14.92 -12.75 22.22
N GLY A 38 -13.91 -12.24 21.51
CA GLY A 38 -12.93 -13.03 20.76
C GLY A 38 -13.38 -13.44 19.37
N GLU A 39 -14.49 -12.90 18.87
CA GLU A 39 -14.92 -13.11 17.50
C GLU A 39 -13.99 -12.39 16.53
N ARG A 40 -13.68 -13.07 15.43
CA ARG A 40 -12.70 -12.62 14.44
C ARG A 40 -13.41 -12.12 13.18
N PHE A 41 -12.86 -11.07 12.58
CA PHE A 41 -13.34 -10.51 11.32
C PHE A 41 -12.16 -10.13 10.43
N TRP A 42 -12.31 -10.27 9.11
CA TRP A 42 -11.34 -9.79 8.15
C TRP A 42 -11.68 -8.36 7.72
N VAL A 43 -10.67 -7.49 7.65
CA VAL A 43 -10.88 -6.05 7.49
C VAL A 43 -9.97 -5.45 6.41
N LYS A 44 -10.53 -4.62 5.55
CA LYS A 44 -9.77 -3.72 4.65
C LYS A 44 -10.04 -2.26 5.01
N TYR A 45 -8.98 -1.45 5.09
CA TYR A 45 -9.04 -0.04 5.45
C TYR A 45 -9.00 0.87 4.22
N HIS A 46 -9.86 1.89 4.21
CA HIS A 46 -10.03 2.86 3.13
C HIS A 46 -10.07 4.28 3.71
N PHE A 47 -9.05 5.09 3.45
CA PHE A 47 -9.01 6.51 3.81
C PHE A 47 -9.49 7.33 2.63
N LYS A 48 -10.70 7.90 2.74
CA LYS A 48 -11.31 8.70 1.68
C LYS A 48 -11.03 10.19 1.90
N SER A 49 -10.23 10.80 1.04
CA SER A 49 -9.91 12.23 1.06
C SER A 49 -11.19 13.06 0.98
N ASN A 50 -11.31 14.02 1.90
CA ASN A 50 -12.40 14.99 1.92
C ASN A 50 -12.15 16.16 0.95
N GLN A 51 -10.96 16.24 0.35
CA GLN A 51 -10.58 17.20 -0.70
C GLN A 51 -10.94 16.69 -2.11
N GLY A 52 -11.35 15.42 -2.21
CA GLY A 52 -11.62 14.74 -3.47
C GLY A 52 -10.36 14.05 -4.03
N VAL A 53 -10.50 13.50 -5.23
CA VAL A 53 -9.38 12.90 -5.97
C VAL A 53 -9.07 13.77 -7.16
N LYS A 54 -7.87 14.36 -7.19
CA LYS A 54 -7.35 15.13 -8.33
C LYS A 54 -6.04 14.55 -8.80
N THR A 55 -5.83 14.61 -10.11
CA THR A 55 -4.69 14.01 -10.80
C THR A 55 -4.08 15.04 -11.76
N MET A 56 -2.83 14.81 -12.15
CA MET A 56 -2.11 15.60 -13.13
C MET A 56 -1.92 14.77 -14.41
N THR A 57 -1.79 15.47 -15.52
CA THR A 57 -1.32 14.90 -16.78
C THR A 57 0.19 14.65 -16.72
N GLY A 58 0.71 13.85 -17.66
CA GLY A 58 2.16 13.63 -17.80
C GLY A 58 2.94 14.94 -17.99
N ASP A 59 2.44 15.82 -18.84
CA ASP A 59 3.07 17.12 -19.15
C ASP A 59 3.12 18.04 -17.93
N GLU A 60 2.04 18.12 -17.15
CA GLU A 60 2.02 18.89 -15.90
C GLU A 60 3.03 18.33 -14.89
N ALA A 61 3.08 17.01 -14.75
CA ALA A 61 4.02 16.35 -13.83
C ALA A 61 5.48 16.54 -14.27
N GLU A 62 5.77 16.51 -15.58
CA GLU A 62 7.10 16.76 -16.13
C GLU A 62 7.54 18.21 -15.90
N ALA A 63 6.64 19.18 -16.15
CA ALA A 63 6.91 20.59 -15.89
C ALA A 63 7.18 20.85 -14.40
N LEU A 64 6.42 20.23 -13.50
CA LEU A 64 6.66 20.30 -12.06
C LEU A 64 7.97 19.63 -11.65
N ALA A 65 8.28 18.45 -12.19
CA ALA A 65 9.53 17.77 -11.88
C ALA A 65 10.77 18.60 -12.23
N GLY A 66 10.70 19.41 -13.29
CA GLY A 66 11.78 20.32 -13.69
C GLY A 66 11.82 21.65 -12.91
N SER A 67 10.66 22.15 -12.48
CA SER A 67 10.57 23.46 -11.81
C SER A 67 10.59 23.39 -10.28
N ASP A 68 10.21 22.24 -9.72
CA ASP A 68 10.01 22.06 -8.28
C ASP A 68 9.97 20.58 -7.85
N ALA A 69 11.14 20.03 -7.52
CA ALA A 69 11.27 18.64 -7.09
C ALA A 69 10.58 18.33 -5.73
N ASP A 70 10.30 19.35 -4.92
CA ASP A 70 9.73 19.22 -3.57
C ASP A 70 8.23 19.58 -3.51
N TYR A 71 7.56 19.64 -4.67
CA TYR A 71 6.19 20.11 -4.82
C TYR A 71 5.20 19.57 -3.79
N TYR A 72 5.15 18.25 -3.58
CA TYR A 72 4.22 17.65 -2.64
C TYR A 72 4.51 18.00 -1.18
N ILE A 73 5.79 18.13 -0.82
CA ILE A 73 6.20 18.55 0.54
C ILE A 73 5.77 19.99 0.76
N ARG A 74 6.05 20.88 -0.20
CA ARG A 74 5.64 22.29 -0.12
C ARG A 74 4.12 22.42 -0.05
N ASP A 75 3.37 21.78 -0.94
CA ASP A 75 1.91 21.83 -0.94
C ASP A 75 1.32 21.45 0.43
N LEU A 76 1.76 20.32 1.00
CA LEU A 76 1.24 19.88 2.30
C LEU A 76 1.65 20.85 3.42
N GLN A 77 2.90 21.29 3.43
CA GLN A 77 3.44 22.18 4.45
C GLN A 77 2.73 23.55 4.45
N GLU A 78 2.57 24.17 3.28
CA GLU A 78 1.94 25.47 3.11
C GLU A 78 0.44 25.42 3.47
N ASN A 79 -0.27 24.37 3.06
CA ASN A 79 -1.68 24.20 3.42
C ASN A 79 -1.86 24.08 4.94
N ILE A 80 -1.04 23.27 5.61
CA ILE A 80 -1.09 23.19 7.08
C ILE A 80 -0.73 24.53 7.73
N ALA A 81 0.29 25.23 7.23
CA ALA A 81 0.69 26.54 7.78
C ALA A 81 -0.41 27.60 7.61
N ALA A 82 -1.19 27.53 6.52
CA ALA A 82 -2.31 28.42 6.26
C ALA A 82 -3.61 28.05 7.02
N GLY A 83 -3.62 26.96 7.80
CA GLY A 83 -4.83 26.46 8.47
C GLY A 83 -5.77 25.65 7.58
N ASN A 84 -5.36 25.32 6.35
CA ASN A 84 -6.09 24.48 5.41
C ASN A 84 -5.80 23.00 5.67
N PHE A 85 -6.27 22.48 6.81
CA PHE A 85 -5.94 21.13 7.26
C PHE A 85 -6.58 20.05 6.37
N PRO A 86 -5.79 19.19 5.70
CA PRO A 86 -6.34 18.09 4.95
C PRO A 86 -6.87 16.99 5.86
N SER A 87 -7.89 16.26 5.40
CA SER A 87 -8.57 15.23 6.19
C SER A 87 -9.12 14.09 5.34
N TRP A 88 -9.21 12.91 5.96
CA TRP A 88 -9.69 11.68 5.34
C TRP A 88 -10.71 11.00 6.24
N ASP A 89 -11.85 10.60 5.67
CA ASP A 89 -12.79 9.72 6.33
C ASP A 89 -12.32 8.26 6.24
N LEU A 90 -12.02 7.66 7.39
CA LEU A 90 -11.69 6.25 7.49
C LEU A 90 -12.97 5.42 7.37
N HIS A 91 -12.96 4.51 6.41
CA HIS A 91 -13.95 3.47 6.23
C HIS A 91 -13.29 2.09 6.30
N VAL A 92 -14.08 1.08 6.65
CA VAL A 92 -13.68 -0.32 6.61
C VAL A 92 -14.67 -1.18 5.85
N GLN A 93 -14.17 -2.21 5.19
CA GLN A 93 -14.97 -3.38 4.83
C GLN A 93 -14.75 -4.43 5.93
N VAL A 94 -15.80 -5.11 6.35
CA VAL A 94 -15.74 -6.15 7.39
C VAL A 94 -16.34 -7.43 6.82
N MET A 95 -15.53 -8.47 6.74
CA MET A 95 -15.89 -9.81 6.27
C MET A 95 -15.89 -10.78 7.46
N PRO A 96 -16.97 -11.57 7.69
CA PRO A 96 -16.97 -12.62 8.69
C PRO A 96 -15.79 -13.60 8.51
N TYR A 97 -15.26 -14.12 9.61
CA TYR A 97 -14.06 -14.97 9.57
C TYR A 97 -14.19 -16.18 8.63
N GLU A 98 -15.34 -16.86 8.66
CA GLU A 98 -15.62 -18.06 7.89
C GLU A 98 -15.81 -17.80 6.40
N ASP A 99 -16.32 -16.61 6.02
CA ASP A 99 -16.61 -16.27 4.63
C ASP A 99 -15.33 -16.27 3.78
N ALA A 100 -14.19 -15.91 4.36
CA ALA A 100 -12.91 -15.90 3.66
C ALA A 100 -12.52 -17.26 3.06
N LYS A 101 -13.00 -18.38 3.63
CA LYS A 101 -12.69 -19.74 3.14
C LYS A 101 -13.32 -20.03 1.78
N THR A 102 -14.42 -19.36 1.45
CA THR A 102 -15.23 -19.67 0.26
C THR A 102 -15.53 -18.45 -0.61
N TYR A 103 -15.11 -17.25 -0.18
CA TYR A 103 -15.32 -16.03 -0.94
C TYR A 103 -14.71 -16.13 -2.34
N ARG A 104 -15.38 -15.58 -3.36
CA ARG A 104 -15.04 -15.80 -4.78
C ARG A 104 -13.66 -15.30 -5.21
N PHE A 105 -13.12 -14.28 -4.54
CA PHE A 105 -11.74 -13.84 -4.69
C PHE A 105 -10.96 -14.21 -3.44
N ASN A 106 -9.70 -14.60 -3.56
CA ASN A 106 -8.87 -14.84 -2.39
C ASN A 106 -8.68 -13.53 -1.61
N PRO A 107 -9.24 -13.42 -0.38
CA PRO A 107 -9.14 -12.17 0.38
C PRO A 107 -7.72 -11.88 0.86
N PHE A 108 -6.81 -12.86 0.80
CA PHE A 108 -5.41 -12.75 1.21
C PHE A 108 -4.46 -12.59 0.03
N ASP A 109 -4.97 -12.49 -1.19
CA ASP A 109 -4.20 -12.08 -2.37
C ASP A 109 -4.21 -10.55 -2.47
N LEU A 110 -3.04 -9.94 -2.28
CA LEU A 110 -2.86 -8.48 -2.32
C LEU A 110 -3.24 -7.86 -3.68
N THR A 111 -3.27 -8.65 -4.75
CA THR A 111 -3.67 -8.20 -6.09
C THR A 111 -5.18 -8.09 -6.26
N LYS A 112 -5.97 -8.51 -5.26
CA LYS A 112 -7.44 -8.51 -5.29
C LYS A 112 -8.05 -7.46 -4.37
N VAL A 113 -9.08 -6.79 -4.88
CA VAL A 113 -10.02 -5.99 -4.08
C VAL A 113 -11.25 -6.80 -3.72
N TRP A 114 -11.96 -6.38 -2.67
CA TRP A 114 -13.28 -6.89 -2.35
C TRP A 114 -14.32 -5.92 -2.91
N PRO A 115 -15.16 -6.34 -3.87
CA PRO A 115 -16.23 -5.48 -4.38
C PRO A 115 -17.08 -4.91 -3.24
N HIS A 116 -17.31 -3.60 -3.28
CA HIS A 116 -18.09 -2.90 -2.25
C HIS A 116 -19.57 -3.34 -2.23
N ALA A 117 -20.07 -3.98 -3.30
CA ALA A 117 -21.39 -4.57 -3.33
C ALA A 117 -21.50 -5.80 -2.41
N ASP A 118 -20.41 -6.54 -2.24
CA ASP A 118 -20.36 -7.75 -1.42
C ASP A 118 -20.10 -7.37 0.05
N TYR A 119 -19.14 -6.47 0.28
CA TYR A 119 -18.81 -5.92 1.59
C TYR A 119 -18.79 -4.38 1.54
N PRO A 120 -19.88 -3.71 1.93
CA PRO A 120 -19.97 -2.25 1.84
C PRO A 120 -19.03 -1.54 2.82
N LEU A 121 -18.74 -0.28 2.50
CA LEU A 121 -17.91 0.58 3.35
C LEU A 121 -18.69 1.03 4.60
N ILE A 122 -18.09 0.84 5.76
CA ILE A 122 -18.59 1.29 7.06
C ILE A 122 -17.69 2.40 7.57
N LYS A 123 -18.23 3.60 7.81
CA LYS A 123 -17.46 4.74 8.33
C LYS A 123 -17.05 4.49 9.79
N VAL A 124 -15.78 4.72 10.11
CA VAL A 124 -15.20 4.57 11.46
C VAL A 124 -14.94 5.93 12.09
N GLY A 125 -14.38 6.87 11.34
CA GLY A 125 -14.00 8.19 11.86
C GLY A 125 -13.30 9.04 10.81
N THR A 126 -12.63 10.11 11.25
CA THR A 126 -11.93 11.06 10.38
C THR A 126 -10.53 11.33 10.92
N MET A 127 -9.53 11.28 10.03
CA MET A 127 -8.14 11.67 10.30
C MET A 127 -7.90 13.06 9.71
N GLU A 128 -7.25 13.95 10.46
CA GLU A 128 -6.86 15.30 10.01
C GLU A 128 -5.36 15.50 10.24
N LEU A 129 -4.67 16.15 9.30
CA LEU A 129 -3.29 16.60 9.48
C LEU A 129 -3.29 18.10 9.74
N ASN A 130 -2.99 18.50 10.98
CA ASN A 130 -3.16 19.88 11.44
C ASN A 130 -1.90 20.52 12.05
N ARG A 131 -0.74 19.87 11.93
CA ARG A 131 0.51 20.39 12.47
C ARG A 131 1.70 19.93 11.64
N ASN A 132 2.52 20.90 11.24
CA ASN A 132 3.80 20.65 10.57
C ASN A 132 4.86 20.15 11.57
N PRO A 133 5.84 19.35 11.11
CA PRO A 133 7.00 19.04 11.93
C PRO A 133 7.80 20.32 12.23
N GLU A 134 8.31 20.43 13.45
CA GLU A 134 9.25 21.47 13.88
C GLU A 134 10.66 21.18 13.32
N ASN A 135 11.00 19.90 13.17
CA ASN A 135 12.25 19.46 12.57
C ASN A 135 12.00 18.26 11.65
N TYR A 136 12.13 18.48 10.35
CA TYR A 136 11.85 17.47 9.32
C TYR A 136 12.72 16.21 9.50
N PHE A 137 14.03 16.36 9.76
CA PHE A 137 14.90 15.21 9.93
C PHE A 137 14.54 14.37 11.17
N ALA A 138 14.30 15.03 12.31
CA ALA A 138 13.99 14.35 13.57
C ALA A 138 12.61 13.71 13.61
N GLN A 139 11.62 14.29 12.92
CA GLN A 139 10.22 13.87 13.02
C GLN A 139 9.70 13.15 11.77
N ILE A 140 10.32 13.34 10.60
CA ILE A 140 9.91 12.68 9.35
C ILE A 140 10.95 11.65 8.92
N GLU A 141 12.20 12.06 8.68
CA GLU A 141 13.24 11.14 8.19
C GLU A 141 13.57 10.02 9.19
N GLN A 142 13.55 10.31 10.49
CA GLN A 142 13.77 9.32 11.54
C GLN A 142 12.49 8.57 11.98
N ALA A 143 11.34 8.84 11.36
CA ALA A 143 10.12 8.08 11.65
C ALA A 143 10.27 6.62 11.21
N THR A 144 9.78 5.69 12.03
CA THR A 144 9.86 4.25 11.78
C THR A 144 8.48 3.60 11.87
N PHE A 145 7.82 3.46 10.71
CA PHE A 145 6.55 2.74 10.59
C PHE A 145 6.80 1.25 10.36
N ALA A 146 6.07 0.36 11.02
CA ALA A 146 6.18 -1.08 10.81
C ALA A 146 4.80 -1.74 10.97
N PRO A 147 4.35 -2.60 10.03
CA PRO A 147 3.10 -3.33 10.18
C PRO A 147 3.03 -4.25 11.40
N SER A 148 4.18 -4.63 11.98
CA SER A 148 4.25 -5.39 13.24
C SER A 148 3.80 -4.62 14.47
N ASN A 149 3.63 -3.30 14.40
CA ASN A 149 3.17 -2.46 15.51
C ASN A 149 1.65 -2.53 15.68
N PHE A 150 1.13 -3.73 15.92
CA PHE A 150 -0.28 -3.96 16.22
C PHE A 150 -0.65 -3.55 17.64
N VAL A 151 -1.95 -3.35 17.86
CA VAL A 151 -2.57 -3.12 19.17
C VAL A 151 -3.65 -4.18 19.40
N PRO A 152 -4.01 -4.49 20.66
CA PRO A 152 -5.06 -5.48 20.92
C PRO A 152 -6.36 -5.16 20.17
N GLY A 153 -6.94 -6.19 19.56
CA GLY A 153 -8.11 -6.07 18.68
C GLY A 153 -7.76 -5.94 17.19
N ILE A 154 -6.49 -5.72 16.81
CA ILE A 154 -6.04 -5.67 15.41
C ILE A 154 -4.87 -6.64 15.24
N ALA A 155 -4.93 -7.50 14.23
CA ALA A 155 -3.87 -8.45 13.92
C ALA A 155 -3.66 -8.64 12.42
N ALA A 156 -2.63 -9.41 12.07
CA ALA A 156 -2.33 -9.77 10.69
C ALA A 156 -3.31 -10.82 10.12
N SER A 157 -3.31 -10.94 8.79
CA SER A 157 -3.97 -12.01 8.06
C SER A 157 -2.96 -12.95 7.39
N PRO A 158 -3.39 -14.09 6.81
CA PRO A 158 -2.55 -14.97 6.01
C PRO A 158 -1.96 -14.38 4.70
N ASP A 159 -2.19 -13.09 4.40
CA ASP A 159 -1.62 -12.44 3.22
C ASP A 159 -0.08 -12.54 3.25
N LYS A 160 0.50 -13.27 2.29
CA LYS A 160 1.93 -13.56 2.22
C LYS A 160 2.78 -12.28 2.15
N MET A 161 2.28 -11.24 1.49
CA MET A 161 2.98 -9.96 1.40
C MET A 161 2.95 -9.23 2.75
N LEU A 162 1.81 -9.26 3.45
CA LEU A 162 1.73 -8.70 4.80
C LEU A 162 2.68 -9.43 5.77
N GLN A 163 2.70 -10.77 5.72
CA GLN A 163 3.58 -11.59 6.56
C GLN A 163 5.06 -11.23 6.42
N ALA A 164 5.54 -11.01 5.18
CA ALA A 164 6.91 -10.55 4.96
C ALA A 164 7.17 -9.14 5.54
N ARG A 165 6.19 -8.23 5.44
CA ARG A 165 6.31 -6.84 5.92
C ARG A 165 6.32 -6.72 7.45
N ILE A 166 5.68 -7.66 8.17
CA ILE A 166 5.71 -7.70 9.64
C ILE A 166 7.15 -7.78 10.16
N PHE A 167 8.00 -8.56 9.47
CA PHE A 167 9.42 -8.69 9.79
C PHE A 167 10.26 -7.55 9.18
N SER A 168 10.12 -7.30 7.88
CA SER A 168 11.14 -6.55 7.10
C SER A 168 11.31 -5.09 7.53
N TYR A 169 10.24 -4.43 7.97
CA TYR A 169 10.33 -3.01 8.36
C TYR A 169 11.14 -2.82 9.64
N ALA A 170 10.88 -3.63 10.67
CA ALA A 170 11.63 -3.55 11.92
C ALA A 170 13.12 -3.88 11.70
N ASP A 171 13.43 -4.83 10.82
CA ASP A 171 14.80 -5.14 10.41
C ASP A 171 15.48 -3.95 9.73
N ALA A 172 14.84 -3.36 8.71
CA ALA A 172 15.36 -2.20 8.00
C ALA A 172 15.59 -1.00 8.92
N HIS A 173 14.69 -0.74 9.88
CA HIS A 173 14.83 0.39 10.81
C HIS A 173 16.00 0.24 11.78
N ARG A 174 16.32 -1.00 12.21
CA ARG A 174 17.52 -1.25 13.03
C ARG A 174 18.80 -0.89 12.29
N TYR A 175 18.86 -1.13 10.98
CA TYR A 175 19.99 -0.70 10.16
C TYR A 175 19.98 0.81 9.88
N ARG A 176 18.85 1.34 9.40
CA ARG A 176 18.71 2.71 8.90
C ARG A 176 18.81 3.77 9.99
N VAL A 177 18.17 3.54 11.14
CA VAL A 177 18.04 4.52 12.23
C VAL A 177 18.80 4.07 13.48
N GLY A 178 18.92 2.76 13.70
CA GLY A 178 19.70 2.17 14.79
C GLY A 178 18.86 1.28 15.71
N THR A 179 19.52 0.41 16.47
CA THR A 179 18.85 -0.60 17.34
C THR A 179 17.82 -0.01 18.31
N ASN A 180 18.07 1.20 18.83
CA ASN A 180 17.20 1.88 19.78
C ASN A 180 16.27 2.93 19.12
N HIS A 181 15.99 2.84 17.81
CA HIS A 181 15.18 3.82 17.06
C HIS A 181 13.80 4.11 17.68
N ALA A 182 13.20 3.14 18.38
CA ALA A 182 11.93 3.30 19.09
C ALA A 182 12.00 4.30 20.27
N GLN A 183 13.21 4.68 20.70
CA GLN A 183 13.44 5.70 21.72
C GLN A 183 13.52 7.11 21.15
N ILE A 184 13.49 7.30 19.82
CA ILE A 184 13.40 8.62 19.22
C ILE A 184 11.98 9.16 19.44
N PRO A 185 11.78 10.43 19.87
CA PRO A 185 10.48 10.92 20.32
C PRO A 185 9.30 10.67 19.37
N VAL A 186 9.49 10.72 18.05
CA VAL A 186 8.42 10.46 17.08
C VAL A 186 8.00 8.98 17.01
N ASN A 187 8.87 8.07 17.42
CA ASN A 187 8.63 6.62 17.42
C ASN A 187 8.22 6.09 18.80
N GLN A 188 8.38 6.90 19.86
CA GLN A 188 8.02 6.48 21.21
C GLN A 188 6.50 6.32 21.35
N PRO A 189 6.01 5.22 21.93
CA PRO A 189 4.62 5.09 22.27
C PRO A 189 4.25 6.06 23.40
N LYS A 190 2.98 6.45 23.47
CA LYS A 190 2.48 7.35 24.53
C LYS A 190 2.20 6.64 25.86
N ASN A 191 1.96 5.33 25.83
CA ASN A 191 1.70 4.52 27.02
C ASN A 191 3.02 4.06 27.68
N GLN A 192 2.91 3.55 28.91
CA GLN A 192 4.05 2.96 29.60
C GLN A 192 4.63 1.78 28.80
N VAL A 193 5.95 1.76 28.68
CA VAL A 193 6.69 0.67 28.04
C VAL A 193 7.42 -0.14 29.10
N ASN A 194 7.07 -1.42 29.22
CA ASN A 194 7.78 -2.39 30.05
C ASN A 194 8.26 -3.51 29.13
N ASN A 195 9.52 -3.45 28.68
CA ASN A 195 10.10 -4.46 27.79
C ASN A 195 11.45 -4.96 28.33
N TYR A 196 11.88 -6.12 27.83
CA TYR A 196 13.16 -6.74 28.18
C TYR A 196 14.34 -6.32 27.28
N SER A 197 14.19 -5.34 26.39
CA SER A 197 15.30 -4.85 25.57
C SER A 197 16.34 -4.16 26.45
N GLN A 198 17.62 -4.48 26.26
CA GLN A 198 18.77 -3.89 26.96
C GLN A 198 19.82 -3.40 25.96
N ASP A 199 20.75 -2.54 26.43
CA ASP A 199 21.96 -2.12 25.73
C ASP A 199 21.72 -1.55 24.30
N GLY A 200 22.63 -1.84 23.37
CA GLY A 200 22.62 -1.35 21.99
C GLY A 200 23.14 0.08 21.84
N ALA A 201 23.56 0.43 20.62
CA ALA A 201 24.05 1.78 20.32
C ALA A 201 22.97 2.84 20.61
N GLY A 202 23.41 3.99 21.15
CA GLY A 202 22.53 5.13 21.40
C GLY A 202 21.43 4.89 22.44
N ARG A 203 21.64 3.96 23.39
CA ARG A 203 20.67 3.67 24.46
C ARG A 203 20.45 4.89 25.35
N TYR A 204 19.25 5.44 25.34
CA TYR A 204 18.88 6.65 26.10
C TYR A 204 17.92 6.34 27.26
N LEU A 205 16.88 5.53 27.01
CA LEU A 205 15.94 5.08 28.04
C LEU A 205 16.34 3.70 28.58
N PHE A 206 16.44 3.53 29.89
CA PHE A 206 16.86 2.27 30.52
C PHE A 206 16.13 2.02 31.84
N ASN A 207 16.02 0.74 32.22
CA ASN A 207 15.41 0.36 33.49
C ASN A 207 16.38 0.63 34.65
N ALA A 208 15.84 0.80 35.87
CA ALA A 208 16.66 0.89 37.07
C ALA A 208 17.51 -0.38 37.26
N PRO A 209 18.71 -0.29 37.86
CA PRO A 209 19.62 -1.44 38.02
C PRO A 209 19.04 -2.58 38.86
N SER A 210 18.02 -2.31 39.67
CA SER A 210 17.29 -3.31 40.46
C SER A 210 16.29 -4.13 39.63
N VAL A 211 15.97 -3.72 38.39
CA VAL A 211 15.02 -4.42 37.52
C VAL A 211 15.74 -5.59 36.83
N PRO A 212 15.27 -6.84 37.01
CA PRO A 212 15.85 -8.00 36.33
C PRO A 212 15.76 -7.90 34.81
N VAL A 213 16.81 -8.37 34.15
CA VAL A 213 16.92 -8.47 32.69
C VAL A 213 16.47 -9.84 32.14
N TYR A 214 15.80 -10.66 32.95
CA TYR A 214 15.40 -12.03 32.60
C TYR A 214 13.98 -12.37 33.08
N ALA A 215 13.41 -13.43 32.50
CA ALA A 215 12.12 -14.03 32.85
C ALA A 215 12.21 -15.57 32.81
N PRO A 216 11.43 -16.31 33.63
CA PRO A 216 10.70 -15.80 34.80
C PRO A 216 11.67 -15.32 35.89
N ASN A 217 11.21 -14.45 36.79
CA ASN A 217 12.02 -13.97 37.92
C ASN A 217 11.14 -13.78 39.17
N SER A 218 11.77 -13.69 40.35
CA SER A 218 11.07 -13.63 41.65
C SER A 218 11.11 -12.24 42.31
N VAL A 219 11.58 -11.21 41.60
CA VAL A 219 11.83 -9.88 42.19
C VAL A 219 11.18 -8.74 41.38
N GLY A 220 10.31 -9.06 40.42
CA GLY A 220 9.59 -8.11 39.58
C GLY A 220 10.32 -7.79 38.27
N GLY A 221 9.79 -6.85 37.49
CA GLY A 221 10.31 -6.53 36.15
C GLY A 221 9.43 -7.07 35.02
N PRO A 222 9.84 -6.92 33.74
CA PRO A 222 8.92 -6.93 32.59
C PRO A 222 8.14 -8.23 32.24
N ALA A 223 7.40 -8.90 33.11
CA ALA A 223 6.82 -10.21 32.80
C ALA A 223 5.53 -10.19 31.93
N ALA A 224 5.38 -11.16 31.01
CA ALA A 224 4.12 -11.58 30.38
C ALA A 224 3.95 -13.11 30.53
N VAL A 225 2.82 -13.58 31.09
CA VAL A 225 2.63 -15.01 31.52
C VAL A 225 1.28 -15.62 31.06
N GLU A 226 0.40 -14.87 30.37
CA GLU A 226 -0.85 -15.34 29.73
C GLU A 226 -1.06 -14.52 28.45
N PRO A 227 -1.62 -15.06 27.35
CA PRO A 227 -2.07 -14.22 26.24
C PRO A 227 -3.26 -13.37 26.72
N GLN A 228 -2.99 -12.14 27.17
CA GLN A 228 -4.06 -11.18 27.41
C GLN A 228 -4.63 -10.76 26.05
N ASN A 229 -5.77 -11.34 25.72
CA ASN A 229 -6.56 -11.27 24.48
C ASN A 229 -6.46 -12.51 23.61
N PRO A 230 -7.54 -12.83 22.86
CA PRO A 230 -7.43 -13.77 21.76
C PRO A 230 -6.30 -13.27 20.86
N ALA A 231 -5.17 -13.96 20.89
CA ALA A 231 -4.08 -13.67 19.99
C ALA A 231 -4.65 -13.80 18.58
N GLY A 232 -4.41 -12.80 17.74
CA GLY A 232 -4.75 -12.92 16.33
C GLY A 232 -4.15 -14.20 15.76
N GLY A 233 -4.87 -14.81 14.84
CA GLY A 233 -4.52 -16.13 14.34
C GLY A 233 -5.58 -16.73 13.46
N TRP A 234 -5.20 -17.81 12.80
CA TRP A 234 -6.04 -18.56 11.89
C TRP A 234 -5.60 -20.02 11.83
N GLU A 235 -6.47 -20.87 11.29
CA GLU A 235 -6.17 -22.28 11.10
C GLU A 235 -5.37 -22.48 9.80
N ASN A 236 -4.37 -23.36 9.85
CA ASN A 236 -3.60 -23.79 8.70
C ASN A 236 -3.35 -25.30 8.78
N ASP A 237 -3.49 -25.98 7.65
CA ASP A 237 -3.23 -27.41 7.50
C ASP A 237 -2.58 -27.65 6.13
N GLY A 238 -1.52 -28.45 6.10
CA GLY A 238 -0.75 -28.74 4.89
C GLY A 238 0.75 -28.94 5.12
N GLU A 239 1.42 -29.44 4.09
CA GLU A 239 2.87 -29.60 4.07
C GLU A 239 3.59 -28.26 3.86
N LEU A 240 4.84 -28.16 4.32
CA LEU A 240 5.70 -27.03 3.98
C LEU A 240 5.95 -27.02 2.47
N THR A 241 5.54 -25.93 1.80
CA THR A 241 5.59 -25.84 0.34
C THR A 241 5.97 -24.43 -0.14
N LEU A 242 6.52 -24.37 -1.35
CA LEU A 242 6.78 -23.14 -2.10
C LEU A 242 5.86 -23.12 -3.31
N ALA A 243 4.64 -22.63 -3.11
CA ALA A 243 3.62 -22.58 -4.14
C ALA A 243 2.89 -21.22 -4.16
N ALA A 244 2.30 -20.92 -5.31
CA ALA A 244 1.31 -19.86 -5.43
C ALA A 244 0.11 -20.13 -4.50
N HIS A 245 -0.73 -19.11 -4.29
CA HIS A 245 -2.02 -19.37 -3.65
C HIS A 245 -2.87 -20.31 -4.51
N SER A 246 -3.65 -21.17 -3.85
CA SER A 246 -4.77 -21.82 -4.51
C SER A 246 -5.75 -20.76 -4.98
N LEU A 247 -6.18 -20.86 -6.23
CA LEU A 247 -7.14 -19.92 -6.80
C LEU A 247 -8.52 -20.14 -6.19
N HIS A 248 -9.18 -19.04 -5.81
CA HIS A 248 -10.61 -19.03 -5.54
C HIS A 248 -11.38 -18.98 -6.88
N ALA A 249 -12.71 -19.15 -6.81
CA ALA A 249 -13.56 -19.38 -7.99
C ALA A 249 -13.42 -18.32 -9.11
N GLU A 250 -13.17 -17.06 -8.75
CA GLU A 250 -13.02 -15.95 -9.70
C GLU A 250 -11.60 -15.36 -9.73
N ASP A 251 -10.64 -15.97 -9.04
CA ASP A 251 -9.26 -15.48 -9.08
C ASP A 251 -8.68 -15.63 -10.49
N SER A 252 -8.22 -14.50 -11.02
CA SER A 252 -7.41 -14.41 -12.23
C SER A 252 -6.51 -13.19 -12.14
N ASP A 253 -5.42 -13.18 -12.90
CA ASP A 253 -4.50 -12.04 -12.94
C ASP A 253 -5.14 -10.81 -13.61
N PHE A 254 -6.03 -11.03 -14.59
CA PHE A 254 -6.51 -9.97 -15.47
C PHE A 254 -7.97 -9.55 -15.23
N GLY A 255 -8.77 -10.34 -14.52
CA GLY A 255 -10.21 -10.09 -14.35
C GLY A 255 -10.51 -8.72 -13.75
N GLN A 256 -9.96 -8.43 -12.57
CA GLN A 256 -10.21 -7.16 -11.89
C GLN A 256 -9.54 -5.96 -12.59
N ALA A 257 -8.40 -6.18 -13.28
CA ALA A 257 -7.80 -5.15 -14.14
C ALA A 257 -8.74 -4.79 -15.31
N GLY A 258 -9.36 -5.80 -15.92
CA GLY A 258 -10.36 -5.62 -16.97
C GLY A 258 -11.63 -4.93 -16.47
N THR A 259 -12.11 -5.24 -15.26
CA THR A 259 -13.22 -4.52 -14.62
C THR A 259 -12.86 -3.04 -14.39
N LEU A 260 -11.68 -2.74 -13.86
CA LEU A 260 -11.20 -1.36 -13.69
C LEU A 260 -11.22 -0.61 -15.03
N TYR A 261 -10.70 -1.23 -16.10
CA TYR A 261 -10.69 -0.62 -17.43
C TYR A 261 -12.10 -0.44 -18.01
N ARG A 262 -12.94 -1.48 -17.99
CA ARG A 262 -14.24 -1.47 -18.70
C ARG A 262 -15.34 -0.73 -17.96
N GLU A 263 -15.37 -0.84 -16.63
CA GLU A 263 -16.53 -0.43 -15.82
C GLU A 263 -16.27 0.80 -14.94
N VAL A 264 -15.00 1.08 -14.60
CA VAL A 264 -14.64 2.20 -13.72
C VAL A 264 -14.09 3.39 -14.50
N PHE A 265 -13.30 3.16 -15.55
CA PHE A 265 -12.81 4.25 -16.39
C PHE A 265 -13.89 4.74 -17.35
N ASP A 266 -14.03 6.07 -17.44
CA ASP A 266 -14.73 6.69 -18.55
C ASP A 266 -13.87 6.66 -19.83
N GLU A 267 -14.46 7.03 -20.96
CA GLU A 267 -13.76 6.99 -22.26
C GLU A 267 -12.53 7.91 -22.30
N ALA A 268 -12.54 9.01 -21.55
CA ALA A 268 -11.41 9.93 -21.49
C ALA A 268 -10.24 9.32 -20.69
N ALA A 269 -10.52 8.66 -19.57
CA ALA A 269 -9.54 7.92 -18.78
C ALA A 269 -8.98 6.71 -19.55
N LYS A 270 -9.81 6.01 -20.32
CA LYS A 270 -9.35 4.92 -21.21
C LYS A 270 -8.39 5.45 -22.29
N ALA A 271 -8.69 6.62 -22.88
CA ALA A 271 -7.82 7.25 -23.86
C ALA A 271 -6.47 7.66 -23.26
N ARG A 272 -6.47 8.30 -22.07
CA ARG A 272 -5.23 8.68 -21.37
C ARG A 272 -4.39 7.48 -20.93
N LEU A 273 -5.03 6.40 -20.46
CA LEU A 273 -4.35 5.13 -20.19
C LEU A 273 -3.64 4.64 -21.45
N LEU A 274 -4.36 4.58 -22.59
CA LEU A 274 -3.81 4.11 -23.86
C LEU A 274 -2.61 4.96 -24.30
N GLU A 275 -2.69 6.29 -24.18
CA GLU A 275 -1.59 7.21 -24.48
C GLU A 275 -0.37 6.92 -23.59
N THR A 276 -0.57 6.84 -22.27
CA THR A 276 0.49 6.59 -21.28
C THR A 276 1.20 5.27 -21.54
N ILE A 277 0.44 4.18 -21.77
CA ILE A 277 1.04 2.88 -22.06
C ILE A 277 1.65 2.82 -23.46
N THR A 278 1.15 3.58 -24.44
CA THR A 278 1.76 3.69 -25.77
C THR A 278 3.15 4.32 -25.65
N GLY A 279 3.29 5.42 -24.91
CA GLY A 279 4.59 6.06 -24.64
C GLY A 279 5.56 5.11 -23.94
N ALA A 280 5.12 4.49 -22.83
CA ALA A 280 5.95 3.55 -22.05
C ALA A 280 6.40 2.33 -22.88
N VAL A 281 5.49 1.70 -23.62
CA VAL A 281 5.79 0.53 -24.46
C VAL A 281 6.59 0.91 -25.71
N GLY A 282 6.37 2.11 -26.27
CA GLY A 282 7.14 2.65 -27.38
C GLY A 282 8.64 2.72 -27.09
N GLY A 283 8.99 3.09 -25.85
CA GLY A 283 10.37 3.13 -25.35
C GLY A 283 11.06 1.78 -25.25
N VAL A 284 10.32 0.66 -25.21
CA VAL A 284 10.87 -0.70 -25.09
C VAL A 284 11.65 -1.07 -26.36
N LYS A 285 12.94 -1.39 -26.19
CA LYS A 285 13.85 -1.70 -27.30
C LYS A 285 13.79 -3.15 -27.76
N SER A 286 13.52 -4.09 -26.85
CA SER A 286 13.42 -5.51 -27.20
C SER A 286 12.08 -5.82 -27.87
N PRO A 287 12.06 -6.30 -29.14
CA PRO A 287 10.81 -6.64 -29.83
C PRO A 287 10.01 -7.72 -29.08
N GLY A 288 10.69 -8.72 -28.52
CA GLY A 288 10.02 -9.79 -27.77
C GLY A 288 9.40 -9.31 -26.45
N ILE A 289 10.02 -8.34 -25.75
CA ILE A 289 9.40 -7.72 -24.56
C ILE A 289 8.19 -6.89 -25.00
N LYS A 290 8.33 -6.07 -26.05
CA LYS A 290 7.25 -5.24 -26.58
C LYS A 290 6.02 -6.08 -26.93
N GLU A 291 6.21 -7.19 -27.63
CA GLU A 291 5.13 -8.11 -27.98
C GLU A 291 4.45 -8.73 -26.75
N ARG A 292 5.23 -9.18 -25.75
CA ARG A 292 4.67 -9.70 -24.50
C ARG A 292 3.88 -8.64 -23.73
N THR A 293 4.32 -7.38 -23.74
CA THR A 293 3.59 -6.29 -23.09
C THR A 293 2.30 -5.97 -23.83
N ILE A 294 2.28 -6.03 -25.17
CA ILE A 294 1.02 -5.90 -25.93
C ILE A 294 0.08 -7.05 -25.55
N GLN A 295 0.56 -8.30 -25.54
CA GLN A 295 -0.26 -9.45 -25.13
C GLN A 295 -0.78 -9.33 -23.69
N TYR A 296 0.02 -8.79 -22.77
CA TYR A 296 -0.40 -8.52 -21.41
C TYR A 296 -1.59 -7.56 -21.35
N TRP A 297 -1.56 -6.47 -22.13
CA TRP A 297 -2.69 -5.53 -22.22
C TRP A 297 -3.88 -6.12 -22.98
N THR A 298 -3.66 -6.95 -23.99
CA THR A 298 -4.72 -7.74 -24.65
C THR A 298 -5.46 -8.65 -23.66
N ASN A 299 -4.74 -9.22 -22.68
CA ASN A 299 -5.35 -10.05 -21.64
C ASN A 299 -6.15 -9.23 -20.61
N VAL A 300 -5.80 -7.96 -20.38
CA VAL A 300 -6.61 -7.02 -19.58
C VAL A 300 -7.91 -6.71 -20.34
N ASP A 301 -7.76 -6.33 -21.61
CA ASP A 301 -8.88 -6.09 -22.53
C ASP A 301 -8.43 -6.20 -24.00
N ALA A 302 -9.20 -6.92 -24.82
CA ALA A 302 -8.84 -7.20 -26.20
C ALA A 302 -8.80 -5.94 -27.08
N GLU A 303 -9.70 -4.98 -26.85
CA GLU A 303 -9.75 -3.73 -27.61
C GLU A 303 -8.59 -2.82 -27.23
N LEU A 304 -8.25 -2.75 -25.92
CA LEU A 304 -7.08 -2.04 -25.43
C LEU A 304 -5.79 -2.55 -26.09
N GLY A 305 -5.59 -3.87 -26.11
CA GLY A 305 -4.44 -4.49 -26.75
C GLY A 305 -4.35 -4.22 -28.26
N ALA A 306 -5.49 -4.28 -28.96
CA ALA A 306 -5.56 -3.98 -30.39
C ALA A 306 -5.21 -2.51 -30.70
N LYS A 307 -5.77 -1.56 -29.93
CA LYS A 307 -5.49 -0.13 -30.04
C LYS A 307 -4.02 0.17 -29.75
N LEU A 308 -3.45 -0.42 -28.70
CA LEU A 308 -2.04 -0.26 -28.36
C LEU A 308 -1.13 -0.74 -29.50
N ARG A 309 -1.42 -1.92 -30.08
CA ARG A 309 -0.66 -2.45 -31.22
C ARG A 309 -0.72 -1.50 -32.42
N ALA A 310 -1.91 -0.98 -32.73
CA ALA A 310 -2.09 -0.04 -33.85
C ALA A 310 -1.27 1.24 -33.65
N ASN A 311 -1.33 1.87 -32.47
CA ASN A 311 -0.58 3.08 -32.15
C ASN A 311 0.94 2.88 -32.26
N LEU A 312 1.45 1.75 -31.76
CA LEU A 312 2.87 1.42 -31.84
C LEU A 312 3.34 1.11 -33.26
N GLY A 313 2.46 0.63 -34.13
CA GLY A 313 2.73 0.40 -35.56
C GLY A 313 2.75 1.69 -36.38
N ALA A 314 1.82 2.63 -36.09
CA ALA A 314 1.76 3.93 -36.77
C ALA A 314 3.03 4.76 -36.54
N GLY A 315 3.54 4.82 -35.29
CA GLY A 315 4.77 5.57 -34.95
C GLY A 315 6.05 5.00 -35.58
N GLN A 316 6.08 3.70 -35.93
CA GLN A 316 7.20 3.14 -36.70
C GLN A 316 7.18 3.61 -38.15
N GLY A 317 6.00 3.76 -38.74
CA GLY A 317 5.80 4.28 -40.10
C GLY A 317 6.26 5.74 -40.25
N GLU A 318 5.95 6.59 -39.27
CA GLU A 318 6.42 7.99 -39.26
C GLU A 318 7.93 8.11 -39.10
N SER A 319 8.55 7.31 -38.22
CA SER A 319 10.01 7.30 -38.05
C SER A 319 10.76 6.81 -39.30
N ALA A 320 10.17 5.87 -40.04
CA ALA A 320 10.72 5.38 -41.29
C ALA A 320 10.56 6.41 -42.43
N ALA A 321 9.45 7.15 -42.45
CA ALA A 321 9.21 8.24 -43.40
C ALA A 321 10.12 9.44 -43.14
N GLU A 322 10.37 9.82 -41.88
CA GLU A 322 11.33 10.87 -41.53
C GLU A 322 12.78 10.48 -41.82
N ALA A 323 13.15 9.21 -41.63
CA ALA A 323 14.46 8.70 -42.01
C ALA A 323 14.66 8.66 -43.54
N ALA A 324 13.60 8.34 -44.30
CA ALA A 324 13.62 8.34 -45.76
C ALA A 324 13.69 9.77 -46.35
N ASN A 325 13.15 10.78 -45.66
CA ASN A 325 13.24 12.19 -46.06
C ASN A 325 14.58 12.87 -45.68
N LYS A 326 15.47 12.16 -44.98
CA LYS A 326 16.82 12.65 -44.60
C LYS A 326 17.95 12.02 -45.45
N LEU A 327 17.62 11.21 -46.45
CA LEU A 327 18.52 10.69 -47.49
C LEU A 327 18.25 11.41 -48.82
#